data_AF-A0A6V7XZU2-F1
#
_entry.id   AF-A0A6V7XZU2-F1
#
_cell.length_a   1.000
_cell.length_b   1.000
_cell.length_c   1.000
_cell.angle_alpha   90.00
_cell.angle_beta   90.00
_cell.angle_gamma   90.00
#
_symmetry.space_group_name_H-M   'P 1'
#
loop_
_entity.id
_entity.type
_entity.pdbx_description
1 polymer ?
#
loop_
_entity_poly.entity_id
_entity_poly.type
_entity_poly.pdbx_seq_one_letter_code
_entity_poly.pdbx_strand_id
1 'polypeptide(L)'
;MYEFFREDFTQEKWKKASLKNAFILMSKQRFHHAAAFFLLAGSIKDALQIILARIHDLQLAIVILRLYEVEAEAQFELLSELLCKEVLGCEVEHFRQLTKNYESKKTVEPITFPNARGDPFERSMSLWIMNEYVFSVETFLEEANDPKRIKDREIKMERTNSDDTLRHFEPSFPDIFNFYSFLRRHPLVIRQKLTRAGIAMTTTEHFLTWTRRIGSRLSDSEKRLYLRTANAHLDSGCPLLSLDVLTSLPKQFGQEAELEVILPDVSKPSLDEQIDWSMPVSSKLNQEEPFTSIKPEISGNSLTKDLISKHELSTLDCSSELQDLKLFSTLSIMTDELTTLANGDYEIPGGQLRLKALLLVGKGM
;
A
#
# COMPACT_ATOMS: atom_id res chain seq x y z
N MET A 1 5.35 10.72 -51.25
CA MET A 1 4.93 10.43 -49.86
C MET A 1 3.41 10.42 -49.74
N TYR A 2 2.71 11.48 -50.20
CA TYR A 2 1.24 11.50 -50.26
C TYR A 2 0.62 10.32 -51.03
N GLU A 3 1.15 9.99 -52.22
CA GLU A 3 0.68 8.83 -53.01
C GLU A 3 0.78 7.51 -52.26
N PHE A 4 1.83 7.32 -51.44
CA PHE A 4 2.00 6.10 -50.65
C PHE A 4 0.95 5.97 -49.53
N PHE A 5 0.55 7.08 -48.90
CA PHE A 5 -0.45 7.06 -47.84
C PHE A 5 -1.89 6.97 -48.35
N ARG A 6 -2.11 7.09 -49.67
CA ARG A 6 -3.43 6.87 -50.29
C ARG A 6 -3.73 5.39 -50.52
N GLU A 7 -2.72 4.54 -50.41
CA GLU A 7 -2.85 3.11 -50.65
C GLU A 7 -3.48 2.40 -49.45
N ASP A 8 -4.05 1.23 -49.72
CA ASP A 8 -4.71 0.43 -48.69
C ASP A 8 -3.72 -0.47 -47.94
N PHE A 9 -3.44 -0.11 -46.68
CA PHE A 9 -2.53 -0.82 -45.79
C PHE A 9 -3.10 -2.12 -45.22
N THR A 10 -4.33 -2.51 -45.54
CA THR A 10 -4.82 -3.86 -45.26
C THR A 10 -4.16 -4.90 -46.17
N GLN A 11 -3.72 -4.50 -47.37
CA GLN A 11 -3.10 -5.39 -48.36
C GLN A 11 -1.63 -5.71 -48.03
N GLU A 12 -1.25 -6.98 -48.14
CA GLU A 12 0.12 -7.44 -47.85
C GLU A 12 1.21 -6.71 -48.65
N LYS A 13 0.93 -6.33 -49.90
CA LYS A 13 1.87 -5.62 -50.76
C LYS A 13 2.32 -4.31 -50.11
N TRP A 14 1.35 -3.52 -49.61
CA TRP A 14 1.60 -2.23 -49.01
C TRP A 14 2.15 -2.34 -47.59
N LYS A 15 1.77 -3.39 -46.84
CA LYS A 15 2.44 -3.74 -45.57
C LYS A 15 3.92 -4.02 -45.75
N LYS A 16 4.29 -4.87 -46.73
CA LYS A 16 5.70 -5.19 -47.04
C LYS A 16 6.48 -3.96 -47.51
N ALA A 17 5.85 -3.08 -48.30
CA ALA A 17 6.45 -1.80 -48.69
C ALA A 17 6.65 -0.88 -47.48
N SER A 18 5.69 -0.82 -46.56
CA SER A 18 5.78 -0.05 -45.32
C SER A 18 6.90 -0.54 -44.41
N LEU A 19 7.06 -1.86 -44.22
CA LEU A 19 8.17 -2.44 -43.45
C LEU A 19 9.54 -2.07 -44.04
N LYS A 20 9.70 -2.18 -45.36
CA LYS A 20 10.95 -1.79 -46.02
C LYS A 20 11.27 -0.31 -45.79
N ASN A 21 10.26 0.55 -45.90
CA ASN A 21 10.41 1.97 -45.60
C ASN A 21 10.76 2.23 -44.13
N ALA A 22 10.18 1.46 -43.21
CA ALA A 22 10.47 1.55 -41.79
C ALA A 22 11.95 1.24 -41.48
N PHE A 23 12.50 0.16 -42.05
CA PHE A 23 13.92 -0.19 -41.88
C PHE A 23 14.87 0.86 -42.50
N ILE A 24 14.50 1.45 -43.64
CA ILE A 24 15.26 2.57 -44.25
C ILE A 24 15.22 3.81 -43.34
N LEU A 25 14.11 4.06 -42.64
CA LEU A 25 14.01 5.19 -41.71
C LEU A 25 14.79 4.95 -40.41
N MET A 26 14.88 3.70 -39.96
CA MET A 26 15.76 3.33 -38.83
C MET A 26 17.22 3.60 -39.14
N SER A 27 17.71 3.24 -40.34
CA SER A 27 19.11 3.50 -40.73
C SER A 27 19.42 4.99 -40.86
N LYS A 28 18.41 5.81 -41.15
CA LYS A 28 18.48 7.29 -41.16
C LYS A 28 18.26 7.94 -39.78
N GLN A 29 18.20 7.14 -38.70
CA GLN A 29 17.94 7.60 -37.33
C GLN A 29 16.62 8.36 -37.14
N ARG A 30 15.64 8.18 -38.03
CA ARG A 30 14.30 8.81 -37.91
C ARG A 30 13.34 7.88 -37.19
N PHE A 31 13.56 7.66 -35.89
CA PHE A 31 12.86 6.63 -35.11
C PHE A 31 11.35 6.83 -35.00
N HIS A 32 10.87 8.06 -34.77
CA HIS A 32 9.42 8.35 -34.74
C HIS A 32 8.72 7.98 -36.06
N HIS A 33 9.36 8.32 -37.19
CA HIS A 33 8.81 7.99 -38.50
C HIS A 33 8.86 6.48 -38.73
N ALA A 34 9.98 5.82 -38.40
CA ALA A 34 10.09 4.38 -38.51
C ALA A 34 8.97 3.66 -37.72
N ALA A 35 8.74 4.05 -36.46
CA ALA A 35 7.66 3.52 -35.63
C ALA A 35 6.29 3.69 -36.30
N ALA A 36 5.99 4.86 -36.89
CA ALA A 36 4.75 5.08 -37.63
C ALA A 36 4.59 4.12 -38.83
N PHE A 37 5.67 3.86 -39.59
CA PHE A 37 5.63 2.89 -40.71
C PHE A 37 5.49 1.43 -40.23
N PHE A 38 6.02 1.07 -39.05
CA PHE A 38 5.78 -0.24 -38.44
C PHE A 38 4.32 -0.42 -38.01
N LEU A 39 3.70 0.63 -37.45
CA LEU A 39 2.26 0.62 -37.14
C LEU A 39 1.42 0.46 -38.41
N LEU A 40 1.73 1.19 -39.50
CA LEU A 40 1.06 1.02 -40.79
C LEU A 40 1.22 -0.39 -41.38
N ALA A 41 2.34 -1.06 -41.09
CA ALA A 41 2.58 -2.42 -41.54
C ALA A 41 1.82 -3.49 -40.75
N GLY A 42 1.21 -3.14 -39.62
CA GLY A 42 0.60 -4.10 -38.72
C GLY A 42 1.55 -4.71 -37.68
N SER A 43 2.80 -4.23 -37.57
CA SER A 43 3.78 -4.76 -36.62
C SER A 43 3.93 -3.84 -35.41
N ILE A 44 3.02 -3.99 -34.45
CA ILE A 44 3.05 -3.21 -33.20
C ILE A 44 4.30 -3.52 -32.36
N LYS A 45 4.72 -4.79 -32.28
CA LYS A 45 5.87 -5.21 -31.47
C LYS A 45 7.16 -4.53 -31.90
N ASP A 46 7.41 -4.45 -33.22
CA ASP A 46 8.58 -3.77 -33.76
C ASP A 46 8.51 -2.25 -33.51
N ALA A 47 7.31 -1.64 -33.64
CA ALA A 47 7.11 -0.24 -33.34
C ALA A 47 7.44 0.09 -31.88
N LEU A 48 6.91 -0.69 -30.94
CA LEU A 48 7.17 -0.54 -29.51
C LEU A 48 8.65 -0.75 -29.17
N GLN A 49 9.28 -1.76 -29.76
CA GLN A 49 10.71 -2.02 -29.55
C GLN A 49 11.58 -0.83 -29.96
N ILE A 50 11.27 -0.16 -31.06
CA ILE A 50 12.02 1.03 -31.50
C ILE A 50 11.80 2.21 -30.55
N ILE A 51 10.56 2.42 -30.11
CA ILE A 51 10.24 3.49 -29.17
C ILE A 51 11.02 3.28 -27.87
N LEU A 52 11.01 2.07 -27.32
CA LEU A 52 11.69 1.76 -26.05
C LEU A 52 13.22 1.77 -26.20
N ALA A 53 13.77 1.16 -27.26
CA ALA A 53 15.21 0.96 -27.40
C ALA A 53 15.97 2.13 -28.05
N ARG A 54 15.28 3.11 -28.65
CA ARG A 54 15.92 4.26 -29.33
C ARG A 54 15.37 5.61 -28.90
N ILE A 55 14.06 5.70 -28.64
CA ILE A 55 13.42 6.95 -28.21
C ILE A 55 13.42 7.04 -26.68
N HIS A 56 13.45 5.89 -25.98
CA HIS A 56 13.43 5.76 -24.52
C HIS A 56 12.19 6.40 -23.87
N ASP A 57 11.08 6.43 -24.60
CA ASP A 57 9.82 7.02 -24.15
C ASP A 57 8.80 5.92 -23.83
N LEU A 58 8.72 5.57 -22.54
CA LEU A 58 7.78 4.58 -22.02
C LEU A 58 6.33 5.07 -22.16
N GLN A 59 6.07 6.36 -21.93
CA GLN A 59 4.72 6.92 -21.96
C GLN A 59 4.16 6.86 -23.38
N LEU A 60 4.95 7.25 -24.37
CA LEU A 60 4.58 7.14 -25.78
C LEU A 60 4.29 5.69 -26.18
N ALA A 61 5.10 4.74 -25.72
CA ALA A 61 4.89 3.32 -26.00
C ALA A 61 3.55 2.82 -25.43
N ILE A 62 3.23 3.18 -24.17
CA ILE A 62 1.95 2.83 -23.53
C ILE A 62 0.76 3.45 -24.28
N VAL A 63 0.85 4.72 -24.68
CA VAL A 63 -0.22 5.41 -25.42
C VAL A 63 -0.45 4.76 -26.78
N ILE A 64 0.61 4.49 -27.54
CA ILE A 64 0.51 3.82 -28.85
C ILE A 64 -0.09 2.44 -28.69
N LEU A 65 0.38 1.65 -27.72
CA LEU A 65 -0.16 0.32 -27.45
C LEU A 65 -1.66 0.39 -27.15
N ARG A 66 -2.08 1.33 -26.30
CA ARG A 66 -3.47 1.47 -25.91
C ARG A 66 -4.40 1.92 -27.04
N LEU A 67 -3.89 2.71 -27.98
CA LEU A 67 -4.66 3.23 -29.12
C LEU A 67 -4.70 2.27 -30.29
N TYR A 68 -3.64 1.48 -30.49
CA TYR A 68 -3.52 0.59 -31.63
C TYR A 68 -4.25 -0.73 -31.41
N GLU A 69 -4.11 -1.35 -30.23
CA GLU A 69 -4.82 -2.59 -29.93
C GLU A 69 -6.20 -2.31 -29.33
N VAL A 70 -7.22 -2.82 -30.03
CA VAL A 70 -8.63 -2.66 -29.67
C VAL A 70 -9.13 -3.84 -28.82
N GLU A 71 -8.52 -5.02 -28.99
CA GLU A 71 -8.88 -6.21 -28.23
C GLU A 71 -8.33 -6.13 -26.81
N ALA A 72 -9.22 -6.13 -25.81
CA ALA A 72 -8.85 -5.85 -24.42
C ALA A 72 -7.87 -6.88 -23.85
N GLU A 73 -8.03 -8.17 -24.21
CA GLU A 73 -7.15 -9.24 -23.73
C GLU A 73 -5.73 -9.10 -24.32
N ALA A 74 -5.63 -8.91 -25.64
CA ALA A 74 -4.34 -8.75 -26.30
C ALA A 74 -3.63 -7.45 -25.86
N GLN A 75 -4.39 -6.37 -25.67
CA GLN A 75 -3.89 -5.11 -25.14
C GLN A 75 -3.32 -5.30 -23.73
N PHE A 76 -4.04 -6.01 -22.85
CA PHE A 76 -3.57 -6.29 -21.49
C PHE A 76 -2.30 -7.14 -21.49
N GLU A 77 -2.23 -8.18 -22.32
CA GLU A 77 -1.03 -9.04 -22.42
C GLU A 77 0.20 -8.26 -22.87
N LEU A 78 0.10 -7.49 -23.96
CA LEU A 78 1.22 -6.69 -24.48
C LEU A 78 1.63 -5.58 -23.50
N LEU A 79 0.67 -5.01 -22.75
CA LEU A 79 0.95 -4.00 -21.74
C LEU A 79 1.67 -4.61 -20.53
N SER A 80 1.27 -5.80 -20.08
CA SER A 80 1.88 -6.52 -18.96
C SER A 80 3.33 -6.93 -19.24
N GLU A 81 3.57 -7.74 -20.29
CA GLU A 81 4.44 -7.35 -21.39
C GLU A 81 5.59 -6.35 -21.12
N LEU A 82 5.33 -5.17 -21.67
CA LEU A 82 6.12 -3.96 -21.65
C LEU A 82 6.41 -3.48 -20.22
N LEU A 83 5.43 -3.49 -19.32
CA LEU A 83 5.60 -3.00 -17.95
C LEU A 83 6.52 -3.89 -17.10
N CYS A 84 6.41 -5.21 -17.22
CA CYS A 84 7.30 -6.14 -16.52
C CYS A 84 8.76 -5.93 -16.94
N LYS A 85 9.00 -5.77 -18.24
CA LYS A 85 10.35 -5.62 -18.78
C LYS A 85 10.96 -4.25 -18.46
N GLU A 86 10.22 -3.17 -18.69
CA GLU A 86 10.76 -1.80 -18.60
C GLU A 86 10.69 -1.21 -17.20
N VAL A 87 9.66 -1.55 -16.41
CA VAL A 87 9.44 -0.99 -15.07
C VAL A 87 9.95 -1.93 -13.99
N LEU A 88 9.59 -3.22 -14.05
CA LEU A 88 9.95 -4.19 -13.00
C LEU A 88 11.29 -4.90 -13.26
N GLY A 89 11.81 -4.83 -14.50
CA GLY A 89 13.06 -5.48 -14.89
C GLY A 89 12.99 -7.02 -14.83
N CYS A 90 11.79 -7.58 -15.02
CA CYS A 90 11.53 -9.02 -14.94
C CYS A 90 10.77 -9.54 -16.18
N GLU A 91 10.88 -10.84 -16.43
CA GLU A 91 10.09 -11.49 -17.46
C GLU A 91 8.65 -11.75 -16.99
N VAL A 92 7.70 -11.69 -17.92
CA VAL A 92 6.26 -11.88 -17.63
C VAL A 92 5.97 -13.24 -17.02
N GLU A 93 6.68 -14.29 -17.47
CA GLU A 93 6.52 -15.63 -16.91
C GLU A 93 6.98 -15.71 -15.46
N HIS A 94 8.11 -15.07 -15.15
CA HIS A 94 8.62 -14.98 -13.79
C HIS A 94 7.64 -14.20 -12.90
N PHE A 95 7.11 -13.08 -13.39
CA PHE A 95 6.08 -12.30 -12.68
C PHE A 95 4.81 -13.12 -12.38
N ARG A 96 4.31 -13.87 -13.37
CA ARG A 96 3.15 -14.77 -13.20
C ARG A 96 3.42 -15.88 -12.19
N GLN A 97 4.62 -16.45 -12.20
CA GLN A 97 5.03 -17.47 -11.22
C GLN A 97 5.12 -16.90 -9.81
N LEU A 98 5.74 -15.72 -9.65
CA LEU A 98 5.83 -15.02 -8.37
C LEU A 98 4.45 -14.75 -7.77
N THR A 99 3.53 -14.24 -8.58
CA THR A 99 2.14 -13.96 -8.18
C THR A 99 1.44 -15.24 -7.70
N LYS A 100 1.55 -16.33 -8.45
CA LYS A 100 0.97 -17.63 -8.07
C LYS A 100 1.59 -18.23 -6.81
N ASN A 101 2.89 -18.09 -6.62
CA ASN A 101 3.59 -18.60 -5.44
C ASN A 101 3.16 -17.85 -4.18
N TYR A 102 2.96 -16.54 -4.31
CA TYR A 102 2.47 -15.69 -3.24
C TYR A 102 1.01 -16.01 -2.88
N GLU A 103 0.13 -16.17 -3.87
CA GLU A 103 -1.25 -16.62 -3.65
C GLU A 103 -1.32 -17.99 -2.97
N SER A 104 -0.38 -18.88 -3.29
CA SER A 104 -0.27 -20.21 -2.69
C SER A 104 0.36 -20.20 -1.29
N LYS A 105 0.65 -19.02 -0.70
CA LYS A 105 1.35 -18.82 0.58
C LYS A 105 2.69 -19.56 0.68
N LYS A 106 3.33 -19.89 -0.45
CA LYS A 106 4.64 -20.58 -0.46
C LYS A 106 5.77 -19.62 -0.15
N THR A 107 5.60 -18.33 -0.43
CA THR A 107 6.54 -17.26 -0.11
C THR A 107 5.99 -16.42 1.03
N VAL A 108 6.77 -16.30 2.11
CA VAL A 108 6.43 -15.48 3.30
C VAL A 108 6.97 -14.05 3.16
N GLU A 109 7.95 -13.84 2.28
CA GLU A 109 8.60 -12.56 2.07
C GLU A 109 7.88 -11.68 1.02
N PRO A 110 7.91 -10.35 1.17
CA PRO A 110 7.39 -9.42 0.17
C PRO A 110 8.13 -9.56 -1.17
N ILE A 111 7.40 -9.43 -2.28
CA ILE A 111 7.93 -9.63 -3.63
C ILE A 111 8.78 -8.43 -4.04
N THR A 112 10.09 -8.53 -3.83
CA THR A 112 11.02 -7.48 -4.24
C THR A 112 11.47 -7.64 -5.69
N PHE A 113 11.57 -6.52 -6.40
CA PHE A 113 12.11 -6.46 -7.76
C PHE A 113 13.49 -5.76 -7.75
N PRO A 114 14.61 -6.50 -7.73
CA PRO A 114 15.95 -5.92 -7.57
C PRO A 114 16.38 -5.09 -8.79
N ASN A 115 15.89 -5.41 -9.98
CA ASN A 115 16.23 -4.72 -11.24
C ASN A 115 15.20 -3.66 -11.65
N ALA A 116 14.20 -3.39 -10.82
CA ALA A 116 13.14 -2.46 -11.17
C ALA A 116 13.62 -1.00 -11.19
N ARG A 117 12.94 -0.17 -11.98
CA ARG A 117 13.14 1.28 -12.04
C ARG A 117 13.10 1.92 -10.65
N GLY A 118 13.86 3.00 -10.51
CA GLY A 118 14.04 3.69 -9.24
C GLY A 118 12.76 4.32 -8.67
N ASP A 119 11.87 4.81 -9.53
CA ASP A 119 10.66 5.52 -9.10
C ASP A 119 9.60 4.56 -8.54
N PRO A 120 9.25 4.65 -7.23
CA PRO A 120 8.21 3.82 -6.62
C PRO A 120 6.82 4.08 -7.18
N PHE A 121 6.53 5.29 -7.68
CA PHE A 121 5.21 5.62 -8.23
C PHE A 121 4.98 4.93 -9.58
N GLU A 122 5.99 4.93 -10.45
CA GLU A 122 5.93 4.17 -11.72
C GLU A 122 5.75 2.67 -11.45
N ARG A 123 6.50 2.11 -10.49
CA ARG A 123 6.36 0.70 -10.09
C ARG A 123 4.95 0.41 -9.56
N SER A 124 4.46 1.23 -8.64
CA SER A 124 3.11 1.08 -8.06
C SER A 124 2.02 1.17 -9.13
N MET A 125 2.13 2.12 -10.07
CA MET A 125 1.19 2.28 -11.17
C MET A 125 1.23 1.11 -12.15
N SER A 126 2.41 0.57 -12.42
CA SER A 126 2.55 -0.61 -13.29
C SER A 126 1.83 -1.83 -12.72
N LEU A 127 2.00 -2.10 -11.43
CA LEU A 127 1.33 -3.19 -10.72
C LEU A 127 -0.19 -2.96 -10.66
N TRP A 128 -0.61 -1.70 -10.47
CA TRP A 128 -2.02 -1.34 -10.49
C TRP A 128 -2.69 -1.65 -11.83
N ILE A 129 -2.03 -1.27 -12.94
CA ILE A 129 -2.50 -1.55 -14.29
C ILE A 129 -2.58 -3.07 -14.56
N MET A 130 -1.69 -3.85 -13.95
CA MET A 130 -1.69 -5.32 -14.03
C MET A 130 -2.70 -5.99 -13.09
N ASN A 131 -3.58 -5.23 -12.41
CA ASN A 131 -4.56 -5.69 -11.42
C ASN A 131 -3.95 -6.29 -10.13
N GLU A 132 -2.67 -6.04 -9.88
CA GLU A 132 -1.99 -6.42 -8.64
C GLU A 132 -1.98 -5.27 -7.62
N TYR A 133 -3.17 -4.96 -7.11
CA TYR A 133 -3.40 -3.83 -6.20
C TYR A 133 -2.67 -3.98 -4.86
N VAL A 134 -2.55 -5.19 -4.31
CA VAL A 134 -1.81 -5.39 -3.04
C VAL A 134 -0.32 -5.11 -3.24
N PHE A 135 0.30 -5.64 -4.30
CA PHE A 135 1.71 -5.42 -4.59
C PHE A 135 2.00 -3.95 -4.95
N SER A 136 1.05 -3.29 -5.62
CA SER A 136 1.09 -1.85 -5.89
C SER A 136 1.25 -1.02 -4.60
N VAL A 137 0.64 -1.45 -3.49
CA VAL A 137 0.80 -0.80 -2.17
C VAL A 137 2.09 -1.22 -1.48
N GLU A 138 2.43 -2.50 -1.53
CA GLU A 138 3.65 -3.03 -0.89
C GLU A 138 4.93 -2.41 -1.46
N THR A 139 4.91 -2.00 -2.73
CA THR A 139 6.00 -1.25 -3.38
C THR A 139 6.48 -0.03 -2.58
N PHE A 140 5.57 0.69 -1.92
CA PHE A 140 5.93 1.86 -1.10
C PHE A 140 6.51 1.46 0.25
N LEU A 141 6.09 0.32 0.79
CA LEU A 141 6.66 -0.24 2.00
C LEU A 141 8.09 -0.71 1.74
N GLU A 142 8.35 -1.35 0.59
CA GLU A 142 9.72 -1.72 0.20
C GLU A 142 10.64 -0.52 0.16
N GLU A 143 10.17 0.61 -0.36
CA GLU A 143 10.96 1.83 -0.44
C GLU A 143 11.39 2.37 0.92
N ALA A 144 10.53 2.22 1.94
CA ALA A 144 10.85 2.59 3.31
C ALA A 144 11.65 1.51 4.05
N ASN A 145 11.73 0.28 3.55
CA ASN A 145 12.34 -0.83 4.28
C ASN A 145 13.70 -1.24 3.71
N ASP A 146 13.94 -1.04 2.40
CA ASP A 146 15.17 -1.46 1.75
C ASP A 146 16.32 -0.46 2.04
N PRO A 147 17.36 -0.87 2.79
CA PRO A 147 18.47 0.01 3.13
C PRO A 147 19.28 0.44 1.91
N LYS A 148 19.25 -0.30 0.79
CA LYS A 148 19.95 0.11 -0.44
C LYS A 148 19.26 1.32 -1.07
N ARG A 149 17.94 1.24 -1.22
CA ARG A 149 17.13 2.32 -1.81
C ARG A 149 17.16 3.58 -0.97
N ILE A 150 17.18 3.45 0.36
CA ILE A 150 17.34 4.57 1.29
C ILE A 150 18.68 5.28 1.08
N LYS A 151 19.79 4.52 1.04
CA LYS A 151 21.13 5.10 0.80
C LYS A 151 21.23 5.75 -0.58
N ASP A 152 20.68 5.11 -1.61
CA ASP A 152 20.68 5.66 -2.96
C ASP A 152 19.92 7.00 -3.02
N ARG A 153 18.82 7.13 -2.26
CA ARG A 153 18.09 8.40 -2.09
C ARG A 153 18.86 9.45 -1.34
N GLU A 154 19.47 9.10 -0.20
CA GLU A 154 20.28 10.03 0.59
C GLU A 154 21.43 10.59 -0.25
N ILE A 155 22.13 9.73 -1.01
CA ILE A 155 23.20 10.14 -1.92
C ILE A 155 22.69 11.08 -3.02
N LYS A 156 21.51 10.82 -3.58
CA LYS A 156 20.88 11.69 -4.60
C LYS A 156 20.43 13.03 -4.02
N MET A 157 19.88 13.03 -2.81
CA MET A 157 19.45 14.22 -2.08
C MET A 157 20.65 15.13 -1.76
N GLU A 158 21.78 14.55 -1.33
CA GLU A 158 23.03 15.30 -1.10
C GLU A 158 23.57 15.94 -2.38
N ARG A 159 23.48 15.24 -3.52
CA ARG A 159 23.94 15.74 -4.83
C ARG A 159 23.07 16.84 -5.42
N THR A 160 21.78 16.89 -5.05
CA THR A 160 20.81 17.89 -5.54
C THR A 160 20.77 19.16 -4.69
N ASN A 161 21.51 19.20 -3.57
CA ASN A 161 21.65 20.43 -2.76
C ASN A 161 22.35 21.59 -3.48
N SER A 162 22.96 21.34 -4.65
CA SER A 162 23.57 22.36 -5.51
C SER A 162 22.68 22.84 -6.67
N ASP A 163 21.57 22.16 -6.98
CA ASP A 163 20.69 22.48 -8.12
C ASP A 163 19.21 22.28 -7.76
N ASP A 164 18.55 23.39 -7.42
CA ASP A 164 17.17 23.44 -6.89
C ASP A 164 16.12 22.94 -7.91
N THR A 165 16.45 22.89 -9.20
CA THR A 165 15.53 22.46 -10.27
C THR A 165 15.32 20.95 -10.34
N LEU A 166 16.26 20.14 -9.82
CA LEU A 166 16.19 18.67 -9.84
C LEU A 166 15.49 18.06 -8.62
N ARG A 167 15.22 18.87 -7.58
CA ARG A 167 14.54 18.40 -6.36
C ARG A 167 13.09 17.97 -6.57
N HIS A 168 12.43 18.49 -7.60
CA HIS A 168 11.00 18.24 -7.84
C HIS A 168 10.67 16.88 -8.47
N PHE A 169 11.66 16.11 -8.91
CA PHE A 169 11.44 14.82 -9.56
C PHE A 169 11.79 13.60 -8.68
N GLU A 170 12.44 13.81 -7.54
CA GLU A 170 12.74 12.71 -6.63
C GLU A 170 11.60 12.53 -5.61
N PRO A 171 11.10 11.29 -5.43
CA PRO A 171 9.94 10.98 -4.60
C PRO A 171 10.24 11.16 -3.11
N SER A 172 9.64 12.16 -2.45
CA SER A 172 9.85 12.40 -1.02
C SER A 172 9.09 11.40 -0.15
N PHE A 173 9.55 11.15 1.08
CA PHE A 173 8.86 10.24 2.01
C PHE A 173 7.41 10.67 2.31
N PRO A 174 7.11 11.96 2.52
CA PRO A 174 5.73 12.47 2.59
C PRO A 174 4.87 12.11 1.37
N ASP A 175 5.39 12.24 0.15
CA ASP A 175 4.62 11.93 -1.06
C ASP A 175 4.32 10.42 -1.15
N ILE A 176 5.32 9.59 -0.82
CA ILE A 176 5.18 8.14 -0.73
C ILE A 176 4.13 7.77 0.30
N PHE A 177 4.19 8.38 1.49
CA PHE A 177 3.23 8.15 2.56
C PHE A 177 1.82 8.55 2.18
N ASN A 178 1.64 9.70 1.53
CA ASN A 178 0.33 10.18 1.09
C ASN A 178 -0.31 9.21 0.10
N PHE A 179 0.46 8.76 -0.89
CA PHE A 179 -0.04 7.83 -1.91
C PHE A 179 -0.29 6.43 -1.33
N TYR A 180 0.61 5.93 -0.47
CA TYR A 180 0.41 4.69 0.27
C TYR A 180 -0.86 4.77 1.15
N SER A 181 -1.05 5.85 1.91
CA SER A 181 -2.21 6.04 2.80
C SER A 181 -3.52 6.17 2.02
N PHE A 182 -3.47 6.69 0.79
CA PHE A 182 -4.59 6.66 -0.15
C PHE A 182 -4.89 5.24 -0.62
N LEU A 183 -3.91 4.53 -1.17
CA LEU A 183 -4.12 3.20 -1.73
C LEU A 183 -4.48 2.14 -0.68
N ARG A 184 -3.91 2.23 0.54
CA ARG A 184 -4.23 1.31 1.66
C ARG A 184 -5.72 1.29 1.97
N ARG A 185 -6.41 2.42 1.80
CA ARG A 185 -7.85 2.58 2.02
C ARG A 185 -8.70 2.26 0.79
N HIS A 186 -8.07 1.96 -0.35
CA HIS A 186 -8.78 1.75 -1.59
C HIS A 186 -9.57 0.42 -1.57
N PRO A 187 -10.86 0.42 -1.99
CA PRO A 187 -11.69 -0.78 -1.94
C PRO A 187 -11.12 -1.98 -2.71
N LEU A 188 -10.46 -1.74 -3.85
CA LEU A 188 -9.84 -2.82 -4.65
C LEU A 188 -8.70 -3.52 -3.91
N VAL A 189 -7.85 -2.75 -3.21
CA VAL A 189 -6.75 -3.29 -2.41
C VAL A 189 -7.32 -4.14 -1.28
N ILE A 190 -8.30 -3.62 -0.55
CA ILE A 190 -8.92 -4.32 0.57
C ILE A 190 -9.61 -5.60 0.09
N ARG A 191 -10.37 -5.54 -1.01
CA ARG A 191 -11.00 -6.72 -1.61
C ARG A 191 -9.96 -7.76 -2.01
N GLN A 192 -8.89 -7.37 -2.69
CA GLN A 192 -7.85 -8.31 -3.09
C GLN A 192 -7.15 -8.94 -1.88
N LYS A 193 -6.87 -8.17 -0.81
CA LYS A 193 -6.35 -8.72 0.46
C LYS A 193 -7.31 -9.76 1.07
N LEU A 194 -8.62 -9.48 1.07
CA LEU A 194 -9.64 -10.38 1.61
C LEU A 194 -9.80 -11.65 0.76
N THR A 195 -9.83 -11.50 -0.57
CA THR A 195 -9.88 -12.63 -1.51
C THR A 195 -8.67 -13.54 -1.33
N ARG A 196 -7.46 -12.98 -1.21
CA ARG A 196 -6.23 -13.73 -0.94
C ARG A 196 -6.24 -14.40 0.44
N ALA A 197 -6.90 -13.79 1.43
CA ALA A 197 -7.11 -14.40 2.74
C ALA A 197 -8.16 -15.51 2.75
N GLY A 198 -8.87 -15.75 1.63
CA GLY A 198 -9.94 -16.75 1.52
C GLY A 198 -11.28 -16.29 2.11
N ILE A 199 -11.45 -15.00 2.39
CA ILE A 199 -12.65 -14.45 3.01
C ILE A 199 -13.63 -14.02 1.91
N ALA A 200 -14.73 -14.75 1.75
CA ALA A 200 -15.78 -14.40 0.79
C ALA A 200 -16.57 -13.16 1.25
N MET A 201 -16.77 -12.20 0.36
CA MET A 201 -17.57 -11.01 0.61
C MET A 201 -19.05 -11.31 0.35
N THR A 202 -19.82 -11.53 1.41
CA THR A 202 -21.25 -11.83 1.32
C THR A 202 -22.11 -10.57 1.35
N THR A 203 -21.74 -9.56 2.15
CA THR A 203 -22.50 -8.31 2.31
C THR A 203 -21.62 -7.06 2.37
N THR A 204 -22.22 -5.90 2.10
CA THR A 204 -21.57 -4.58 2.19
C THR A 204 -21.19 -4.22 3.62
N GLU A 205 -22.02 -4.57 4.60
CA GLU A 205 -21.73 -4.38 6.02
C GLU A 205 -20.51 -5.19 6.46
N HIS A 206 -20.41 -6.44 6.00
CA HIS A 206 -19.25 -7.30 6.26
C HIS A 206 -17.96 -6.73 5.63
N PHE A 207 -18.06 -6.09 4.47
CA PHE A 207 -16.92 -5.38 3.90
C PHE A 207 -16.51 -4.18 4.78
N LEU A 208 -17.46 -3.38 5.28
CA LEU A 208 -17.15 -2.22 6.11
C LEU A 208 -16.52 -2.61 7.46
N THR A 209 -16.96 -3.69 8.10
CA THR A 209 -16.34 -4.17 9.34
C THR A 209 -14.89 -4.61 9.11
N TRP A 210 -14.62 -5.33 8.02
CA TRP A 210 -13.27 -5.71 7.63
C TRP A 210 -12.40 -4.53 7.23
N THR A 211 -12.93 -3.52 6.53
CA THR A 211 -12.16 -2.31 6.19
C THR A 211 -11.69 -1.58 7.44
N ARG A 212 -12.53 -1.51 8.50
CA ARG A 212 -12.15 -0.93 9.79
C ARG A 212 -11.07 -1.76 10.48
N ARG A 213 -11.21 -3.09 10.48
CA ARG A 213 -10.25 -4.01 11.11
C ARG A 213 -8.89 -4.04 10.42
N ILE A 214 -8.86 -3.99 9.09
CA ILE A 214 -7.63 -3.92 8.31
C ILE A 214 -6.98 -2.54 8.44
N GLY A 215 -7.79 -1.47 8.51
CA GLY A 215 -7.30 -0.12 8.77
C GLY A 215 -6.63 0.02 10.14
N SER A 216 -7.16 -0.65 11.17
CA SER A 216 -6.61 -0.60 12.53
C SER A 216 -5.37 -1.47 12.75
N ARG A 217 -5.07 -2.41 11.85
CA ARG A 217 -3.88 -3.27 11.94
C ARG A 217 -2.76 -2.69 11.10
N LEU A 218 -1.65 -2.32 11.74
CA LEU A 218 -0.42 -1.94 11.07
C LEU A 218 0.63 -3.03 11.17
N SER A 219 1.29 -3.34 10.05
CA SER A 219 2.52 -4.11 10.04
C SER A 219 3.72 -3.25 10.47
N ASP A 220 4.80 -3.88 10.95
CA ASP A 220 6.02 -3.17 11.33
C ASP A 220 6.67 -2.44 10.15
N SER A 221 6.50 -2.97 8.93
CA SER A 221 6.88 -2.29 7.69
C SER A 221 6.12 -0.98 7.47
N GLU A 222 4.84 -0.95 7.83
CA GLU A 222 3.97 0.21 7.72
C GLU A 222 4.33 1.23 8.82
N LYS A 223 4.51 0.79 10.07
CA LYS A 223 4.99 1.65 11.16
C LYS A 223 6.28 2.38 10.77
N ARG A 224 7.24 1.67 10.17
CA ARG A 224 8.52 2.25 9.71
C ARG A 224 8.36 3.34 8.64
N LEU A 225 7.36 3.23 7.75
CA LEU A 225 7.06 4.30 6.79
C LEU A 225 6.48 5.54 7.48
N TYR A 226 5.59 5.36 8.45
CA TYR A 226 4.98 6.46 9.21
C TYR A 226 6.06 7.23 9.98
N LEU A 227 6.95 6.51 10.67
CA LEU A 227 8.03 7.09 11.45
C LEU A 227 9.04 7.86 10.58
N ARG A 228 9.45 7.29 9.44
CA ARG A 228 10.34 7.99 8.50
C ARG A 228 9.71 9.25 7.93
N THR A 229 8.43 9.20 7.64
CA THR A 229 7.69 10.37 7.14
C THR A 229 7.57 11.45 8.21
N ALA A 230 7.26 11.06 9.44
CA ALA A 230 7.24 11.96 10.58
C ALA A 230 8.61 12.61 10.81
N ASN A 231 9.70 11.85 10.68
CA ASN A 231 11.06 12.37 10.77
C ASN A 231 11.39 13.34 9.63
N ALA A 232 11.04 13.00 8.39
CA ALA A 232 11.23 13.88 7.24
C ALA A 232 10.49 15.23 7.41
N HIS A 233 9.29 15.22 8.00
CA HIS A 233 8.58 16.45 8.34
C HIS A 233 9.29 17.26 9.44
N LEU A 234 9.89 16.61 10.45
CA LEU A 234 10.69 17.28 11.47
C LEU A 234 11.94 17.93 10.88
N ASP A 235 12.65 17.21 10.02
CA ASP A 235 13.83 17.71 9.31
C ASP A 235 13.47 18.93 8.43
N SER A 236 12.27 18.93 7.85
CA SER A 236 11.72 20.07 7.09
C SER A 236 11.20 21.23 7.95
N GLY A 237 11.22 21.11 9.29
CA GLY A 237 10.73 22.14 10.21
C GLY A 237 9.20 22.20 10.36
N CYS A 238 8.48 21.13 10.02
CA CYS A 238 7.01 21.03 10.07
C CYS A 238 6.53 20.06 11.19
N PRO A 239 6.66 20.41 12.48
CA PRO A 239 6.34 19.51 13.59
C PRO A 239 4.85 19.14 13.68
N LEU A 240 3.94 20.01 13.21
CA LEU A 240 2.50 19.72 13.19
C LEU A 240 2.13 18.60 12.21
N LEU A 241 2.73 18.60 11.01
CA LEU A 241 2.53 17.53 10.03
C LEU A 241 3.16 16.22 10.51
N SER A 242 4.30 16.29 11.19
CA SER A 242 4.90 15.13 11.86
C SER A 242 3.96 14.53 12.91
N LEU A 243 3.36 15.39 13.75
CA LEU A 243 2.39 14.96 14.74
C LEU A 243 1.14 14.34 14.08
N ASP A 244 0.61 14.94 13.01
CA ASP A 244 -0.54 14.40 12.28
C ASP A 244 -0.27 12.96 11.78
N VAL A 245 0.89 12.75 11.15
CA VAL A 245 1.34 11.41 10.72
C VAL A 245 1.42 10.44 11.91
N LEU A 246 1.99 10.85 13.05
CA LEU A 246 2.08 9.98 14.22
C LEU A 246 0.72 9.71 14.89
N THR A 247 -0.21 10.67 14.88
CA THR A 247 -1.56 10.46 15.42
C THR A 247 -2.39 9.50 14.58
N SER A 248 -2.05 9.34 13.30
CA SER A 248 -2.68 8.38 12.40
C SER A 248 -2.29 6.92 12.70
N LEU A 249 -1.29 6.69 13.55
CA LEU A 249 -0.99 5.37 14.08
C LEU A 249 -2.16 4.91 14.98
N PRO A 250 -2.73 3.71 14.75
CA PRO A 250 -3.71 3.13 15.64
C PRO A 250 -3.09 3.00 17.02
N LYS A 251 -3.77 3.59 18.01
CA LYS A 251 -3.46 3.38 19.43
C LYS A 251 -3.56 1.87 19.66
N GLN A 252 -2.48 1.26 20.14
CA GLN A 252 -2.45 -0.17 20.46
C GLN A 252 -3.73 -0.53 21.24
N PHE A 253 -4.60 -1.32 20.63
CA PHE A 253 -5.74 -1.88 21.34
C PHE A 253 -5.18 -2.97 22.26
N GLY A 254 -4.92 -2.61 23.51
CA GLY A 254 -4.96 -3.57 24.61
C GLY A 254 -6.39 -4.07 24.76
N GLN A 255 -6.80 -5.01 23.91
CA GLN A 255 -8.00 -5.83 24.04
C GLN A 255 -7.95 -6.94 22.98
N GLU A 256 -6.97 -7.85 23.11
CA GLU A 256 -6.98 -9.12 22.38
C GLU A 256 -7.90 -10.18 23.04
N ALA A 257 -8.62 -9.84 24.11
CA ALA A 257 -9.34 -10.82 24.94
C ALA A 257 -10.87 -10.92 24.74
N GLU A 258 -11.51 -10.14 23.87
CA GLU A 258 -13.00 -10.17 23.77
C GLU A 258 -13.58 -10.42 22.37
N LEU A 259 -12.79 -10.85 21.37
CA LEU A 259 -13.30 -11.05 20.00
C LEU A 259 -12.94 -12.41 19.39
N GLU A 260 -12.72 -13.43 20.21
CA GLU A 260 -12.72 -14.86 19.83
C GLU A 260 -14.06 -15.53 20.18
N VAL A 261 -15.17 -14.97 19.72
CA VAL A 261 -16.40 -15.76 19.52
C VAL A 261 -17.04 -15.25 18.23
N ILE A 262 -17.55 -16.17 17.42
CA ILE A 262 -18.13 -15.99 16.08
C ILE A 262 -17.13 -16.19 14.94
N LEU A 263 -16.54 -17.39 14.90
CA LEU A 263 -16.37 -18.14 13.65
C LEU A 263 -17.38 -19.30 13.70
N PRO A 264 -18.37 -19.39 12.79
CA PRO A 264 -19.10 -20.64 12.64
C PRO A 264 -18.18 -21.62 11.90
N ASP A 265 -17.77 -22.67 12.61
CA ASP A 265 -16.93 -23.74 12.09
C ASP A 265 -17.74 -24.56 11.06
N VAL A 266 -17.37 -24.46 9.79
CA VAL A 266 -17.94 -25.27 8.72
C VAL A 266 -16.98 -26.41 8.44
N SER A 267 -17.22 -27.57 9.06
CA SER A 267 -17.24 -28.90 8.40
C SER A 267 -17.11 -30.07 9.39
N LYS A 268 -18.22 -30.78 9.63
CA LYS A 268 -18.43 -32.19 9.21
C LYS A 268 -19.82 -32.71 9.67
N PRO A 269 -20.50 -33.55 8.86
CA PRO A 269 -21.83 -34.07 9.16
C PRO A 269 -21.79 -35.39 9.96
N SER A 270 -23.00 -35.84 10.39
CA SER A 270 -23.37 -37.10 11.09
C SER A 270 -23.48 -36.95 12.62
N LEU A 271 -24.50 -37.43 13.34
CA LEU A 271 -25.70 -38.25 13.08
C LEU A 271 -26.71 -37.99 14.22
N ASP A 272 -28.00 -38.11 13.90
CA ASP A 272 -29.13 -38.50 14.76
C ASP A 272 -29.38 -37.78 16.10
N GLU A 273 -30.22 -36.74 16.08
CA GLU A 273 -31.28 -36.60 17.08
C GLU A 273 -32.59 -36.17 16.41
N GLN A 274 -33.58 -37.05 16.54
CA GLN A 274 -34.89 -36.98 15.91
C GLN A 274 -35.74 -35.95 16.66
N ILE A 275 -35.85 -34.74 16.12
CA ILE A 275 -36.74 -33.70 16.66
C ILE A 275 -38.20 -34.11 16.41
N ASP A 276 -38.93 -34.38 17.49
CA ASP A 276 -40.33 -34.78 17.49
C ASP A 276 -41.24 -33.55 17.26
N TRP A 277 -41.86 -33.49 16.07
CA TRP A 277 -42.72 -32.40 15.62
C TRP A 277 -44.16 -32.47 16.15
N SER A 278 -44.46 -33.33 17.12
CA SER A 278 -45.81 -33.51 17.65
C SER A 278 -46.16 -32.68 18.90
N MET A 279 -45.25 -31.85 19.41
CA MET A 279 -45.54 -30.98 20.58
C MET A 279 -45.85 -29.53 20.20
N PRO A 280 -46.98 -28.95 20.65
CA PRO A 280 -47.29 -27.55 20.38
C PRO A 280 -46.43 -26.62 21.25
N VAL A 281 -45.82 -25.62 20.63
CA VAL A 281 -45.07 -24.55 21.29
C VAL A 281 -46.01 -23.72 22.15
N SER A 282 -46.02 -23.94 23.47
CA SER A 282 -46.52 -22.94 24.42
C SER A 282 -46.03 -23.19 25.86
N SER A 283 -45.83 -22.07 26.56
CA SER A 283 -45.39 -21.88 27.95
C SER A 283 -43.85 -21.87 28.12
N LYS A 284 -43.18 -20.78 28.51
CA LYS A 284 -43.60 -19.63 29.33
C LYS A 284 -42.85 -18.36 28.91
N LEU A 285 -43.62 -17.38 28.41
CA LEU A 285 -43.32 -15.96 28.57
C LEU A 285 -43.72 -15.58 30.01
N ASN A 286 -42.85 -14.84 30.71
CA ASN A 286 -43.17 -13.74 31.64
C ASN A 286 -42.09 -13.60 32.72
N GLN A 287 -41.32 -12.52 32.66
CA GLN A 287 -41.25 -11.48 33.69
C GLN A 287 -40.34 -10.33 33.20
N GLU A 288 -40.97 -9.20 32.89
CA GLU A 288 -40.38 -7.86 32.75
C GLU A 288 -40.04 -7.33 34.17
N GLU A 289 -38.89 -6.70 34.44
CA GLU A 289 -38.57 -5.25 34.39
C GLU A 289 -37.32 -5.01 35.31
N PRO A 290 -36.71 -3.81 35.48
CA PRO A 290 -36.54 -2.63 34.61
C PRO A 290 -35.07 -2.10 34.54
N PHE A 291 -34.86 -1.07 33.71
CA PHE A 291 -33.65 -0.24 33.65
C PHE A 291 -33.39 0.54 34.96
N THR A 292 -32.18 0.44 35.52
CA THR A 292 -31.65 1.44 36.46
C THR A 292 -30.18 1.77 36.19
N SER A 293 -29.90 3.07 36.15
CA SER A 293 -28.58 3.70 36.02
C SER A 293 -27.61 3.27 37.14
N ILE A 294 -26.36 3.01 36.78
CA ILE A 294 -25.26 2.84 37.75
C ILE A 294 -24.14 3.84 37.42
N LYS A 295 -23.86 4.73 38.37
CA LYS A 295 -22.72 5.67 38.40
C LYS A 295 -21.42 4.91 38.70
N PRO A 296 -20.24 5.41 38.31
CA PRO A 296 -18.98 4.72 38.57
C PRO A 296 -18.52 5.02 40.01
N GLU A 297 -18.37 3.99 40.83
CA GLU A 297 -17.60 4.04 42.07
C GLU A 297 -16.22 3.42 41.84
N ILE A 298 -15.20 4.21 42.19
CA ILE A 298 -13.80 3.84 42.21
C ILE A 298 -13.56 3.09 43.53
N SER A 299 -13.16 1.82 43.49
CA SER A 299 -12.45 1.19 44.60
C SER A 299 -11.22 0.46 44.07
N GLY A 300 -10.06 0.99 44.42
CA GLY A 300 -8.77 0.38 44.12
C GLY A 300 -8.51 -0.87 44.94
N ASN A 301 -7.45 -1.56 44.50
CA ASN A 301 -6.67 -2.56 45.22
C ASN A 301 -7.28 -3.96 45.32
N SER A 302 -7.10 -4.79 44.28
CA SER A 302 -6.78 -6.22 44.45
C SER A 302 -6.43 -6.94 43.13
N LEU A 303 -5.46 -6.48 42.31
CA LEU A 303 -4.98 -7.28 41.16
C LEU A 303 -3.48 -7.06 40.84
N THR A 304 -2.63 -6.82 41.84
CA THR A 304 -1.18 -6.58 41.61
C THR A 304 -0.26 -7.69 42.12
N LYS A 305 -0.72 -8.94 42.26
CA LYS A 305 0.15 -10.01 42.79
C LYS A 305 0.39 -11.25 41.93
N ASP A 306 -0.33 -11.49 40.84
CA ASP A 306 -0.27 -12.82 40.19
C ASP A 306 0.27 -12.87 38.75
N LEU A 307 0.97 -11.85 38.24
CA LEU A 307 1.51 -11.88 36.86
C LEU A 307 3.04 -11.67 36.74
N ILE A 308 3.80 -11.80 37.84
CA ILE A 308 5.27 -11.68 37.81
C ILE A 308 5.96 -13.03 37.49
N SER A 309 5.24 -14.13 37.35
CA SER A 309 5.86 -15.41 37.04
C SER A 309 5.47 -15.92 35.66
N LYS A 310 6.48 -15.99 34.79
CA LYS A 310 6.54 -16.64 33.46
C LYS A 310 6.13 -15.77 32.28
N HIS A 311 7.09 -15.02 31.74
CA HIS A 311 7.51 -15.23 30.35
C HIS A 311 8.94 -14.71 30.17
N GLU A 312 9.80 -15.61 29.71
CA GLU A 312 11.21 -15.36 29.46
C GLU A 312 11.41 -14.41 28.29
N LEU A 313 12.36 -13.52 28.51
CA LEU A 313 12.84 -12.44 27.66
C LEU A 313 13.47 -13.02 26.38
N SER A 314 12.76 -12.96 25.25
CA SER A 314 13.38 -13.06 23.93
C SER A 314 13.51 -11.66 23.33
N THR A 315 14.75 -11.28 23.09
CA THR A 315 15.24 -9.97 22.67
C THR A 315 14.78 -9.61 21.26
N LEU A 316 13.79 -8.72 21.14
CA LEU A 316 13.44 -8.00 19.92
C LEU A 316 13.22 -6.52 20.27
N ASP A 317 14.11 -5.67 19.76
CA ASP A 317 14.06 -4.20 19.60
C ASP A 317 13.07 -3.37 20.44
N CYS A 318 13.23 -3.36 21.77
CA CYS A 318 12.50 -2.46 22.67
C CYS A 318 12.98 -0.97 22.60
N SER A 319 14.04 -0.68 21.84
CA SER A 319 14.68 0.66 21.85
C SER A 319 14.05 1.65 20.87
N SER A 320 13.54 1.21 19.72
CA SER A 320 12.94 2.07 18.70
C SER A 320 11.54 2.54 19.11
N GLU A 321 10.65 1.61 19.48
CA GLU A 321 9.27 1.94 19.87
C GLU A 321 9.22 2.88 21.09
N LEU A 322 10.18 2.75 22.01
CA LEU A 322 10.31 3.65 23.16
C LEU A 322 10.80 5.05 22.78
N GLN A 323 11.66 5.17 21.77
CA GLN A 323 12.07 6.47 21.22
C GLN A 323 10.92 7.15 20.48
N ASP A 324 10.09 6.36 19.79
CA ASP A 324 8.92 6.84 19.06
C ASP A 324 7.84 7.40 20.00
N LEU A 325 7.55 6.71 21.11
CA LEU A 325 6.63 7.21 22.13
C LEU A 325 7.15 8.47 22.83
N LYS A 326 8.48 8.58 23.01
CA LYS A 326 9.12 9.80 23.53
C LYS A 326 8.95 10.97 22.56
N LEU A 327 9.18 10.76 21.26
CA LEU A 327 9.02 11.80 20.24
C LEU A 327 7.56 12.25 20.10
N PHE A 328 6.63 11.30 20.08
CA PHE A 328 5.19 11.61 20.03
C PHE A 328 4.74 12.42 21.24
N SER A 329 5.14 11.99 22.45
CA SER A 329 4.76 12.69 23.67
C SER A 329 5.37 14.09 23.76
N THR A 330 6.63 14.28 23.35
CA THR A 330 7.26 15.62 23.35
C THR A 330 6.61 16.56 22.33
N LEU A 331 6.30 16.10 21.12
CA LEU A 331 5.62 16.91 20.10
C LEU A 331 4.17 17.25 20.50
N SER A 332 3.44 16.29 21.05
CA SER A 332 2.08 16.53 21.54
C SER A 332 2.07 17.56 22.66
N ILE A 333 3.01 17.46 23.61
CA ILE A 333 3.15 18.45 24.69
C ILE A 333 3.52 19.82 24.10
N MET A 334 4.50 19.90 23.20
CA MET A 334 4.89 21.15 22.57
C MET A 334 3.72 21.82 21.84
N THR A 335 2.85 21.03 21.19
CA THR A 335 1.68 21.53 20.48
C THR A 335 0.61 22.04 21.45
N ASP A 336 0.35 21.30 22.53
CA ASP A 336 -0.55 21.74 23.61
C ASP A 336 -0.04 23.06 24.24
N GLU A 337 1.27 23.20 24.45
CA GLU A 337 1.89 24.42 25.00
C GLU A 337 1.82 25.62 24.04
N LEU A 338 2.07 25.40 22.75
CA LEU A 338 1.96 26.46 21.75
C LEU A 338 0.51 26.92 21.55
N THR A 339 -0.45 26.00 21.67
CA THR A 339 -1.88 26.33 21.56
C THR A 339 -2.40 27.06 22.80
N THR A 340 -1.98 26.69 24.01
CA THR A 340 -2.32 27.45 25.24
C THR A 340 -1.72 28.85 25.21
N LEU A 341 -0.46 28.99 24.78
CA LEU A 341 0.19 30.29 24.59
C LEU A 341 -0.52 31.16 23.53
N ALA A 342 -0.97 30.55 22.43
CA ALA A 342 -1.72 31.27 21.39
C ALA A 342 -3.12 31.71 21.86
N ASN A 343 -3.75 30.95 22.75
CA ASN A 343 -5.07 31.25 23.31
C ASN A 343 -5.03 32.25 24.48
N GLY A 344 -3.83 32.67 24.93
CA GLY A 344 -3.65 33.69 25.96
C GLY A 344 -3.75 33.18 27.41
N ASP A 345 -3.84 31.87 27.60
CA ASP A 345 -3.86 31.25 28.92
C ASP A 345 -2.42 31.00 29.39
N TYR A 346 -1.90 31.90 30.24
CA TYR A 346 -0.52 31.86 30.74
C TYR A 346 -0.27 30.85 31.88
N GLU A 347 -1.29 30.15 32.35
CA GLU A 347 -1.12 29.07 33.33
C GLU A 347 -0.86 27.75 32.61
N ILE A 348 0.42 27.44 32.42
CA ILE A 348 0.87 26.14 31.94
C ILE A 348 1.02 25.21 33.17
N PRO A 349 0.13 24.21 33.37
CA PRO A 349 0.31 23.22 34.42
C PRO A 349 1.39 22.22 33.98
N GLY A 350 2.65 22.63 33.96
CA GLY A 350 3.78 21.79 33.54
C GLY A 350 3.89 20.46 34.31
N GLY A 351 3.32 20.40 35.52
CA GLY A 351 3.18 19.15 36.28
C GLY A 351 2.17 18.15 35.68
N GLN A 352 1.03 18.63 35.16
CA GLN A 352 0.02 17.77 34.52
C GLN A 352 0.50 17.27 33.15
N LEU A 353 1.24 18.09 32.41
CA LEU A 353 1.81 17.71 31.10
C LEU A 353 2.92 16.67 31.25
N ARG A 354 3.77 16.77 32.28
CA ARG A 354 4.75 15.73 32.65
C ARG A 354 4.08 14.44 33.10
N LEU A 355 2.96 14.52 33.83
CA LEU A 355 2.14 13.37 34.21
C LEU A 355 1.51 12.69 32.98
N LYS A 356 1.00 13.46 32.00
CA LYS A 356 0.54 12.93 30.71
C LYS A 356 1.68 12.25 29.94
N ALA A 357 2.88 12.83 29.92
CA ALA A 357 4.07 12.22 29.31
C ALA A 357 4.40 10.86 29.96
N LEU A 358 4.43 10.83 31.29
CA LEU A 358 4.70 9.61 32.07
C LEU A 358 3.60 8.55 31.88
N LEU A 359 2.33 8.94 31.77
CA LEU A 359 1.22 8.02 31.50
C LEU A 359 1.23 7.48 30.07
N LEU A 360 1.67 8.28 29.09
CA LEU A 360 1.81 7.85 27.70
C LEU A 360 3.00 6.89 27.51
N VAL A 361 4.13 7.16 28.17
CA VAL A 361 5.32 6.29 28.15
C VAL A 361 5.11 5.02 28.98
N GLY A 362 4.42 5.12 30.13
CA GLY A 362 4.16 3.98 31.02
C GLY A 362 3.10 2.99 30.52
N LYS A 363 2.32 3.34 29.48
CA LYS A 363 1.38 2.42 28.83
C LYS A 363 2.01 1.54 27.73
N GLY A 364 3.27 1.80 27.38
CA GLY A 364 4.03 1.03 26.39
C GLY A 364 5.15 0.17 26.97
N MET A 365 5.18 -0.06 28.29
CA MET A 365 6.07 -1.01 28.96
C MET A 365 5.33 -2.26 29.39
#